data_AF-A0A814SYN2-F1
#
_entry.id   AF-A0A814SYN2-F1
#
_cell.length_a   1.000
_cell.length_b   1.000
_cell.length_c   1.000
_cell.angle_alpha   90.00
_cell.angle_beta   90.00
_cell.angle_gamma   90.00
#
_symmetry.space_group_name_H-M   'P 1'
#
loop_
_entity.id
_entity.type
_entity.pdbx_description
1 polymer ?
#
loop_
_entity_poly.entity_id
_entity_poly.type
_entity_poly.pdbx_seq_one_letter_code
_entity_poly.pdbx_strand_id
1 'polypeptide(L)'
;MSVAPIREINDELVLWRPFFNGLPQLVLDYLVTLKYKVEDDFPIPYVPQTPASDKLNHLLMLYFESFDYQYHHDEKTMGIANIIPVPNKYKEEMAEITNIRLQNDRSIKNFLERDAIEYLLPLIRIAMTSHPTWFVKLSAQSNKHDFNIKSVDTAEDVLDIITQSPTLLKNEWQRRKKSTYIILKPWNPLINTHNEFRLFIWESKVTAATQQHWYTQLDHSQEYIDSVINVISDYRHSPKLPVNCVIDAVILEDAKMIIIELNPWICSGGGLFEWEMDYKVLYGVEGDVELRLANMEVM
;
A
#
# COMPACT_ATOMS: atom_id res chain seq x y z
N MET A 1 -7.09 -6.80 16.70
CA MET A 1 -7.71 -7.08 15.38
C MET A 1 -8.02 -5.73 14.76
N SER A 2 -8.21 -5.59 13.44
CA SER A 2 -8.60 -4.29 12.91
C SER A 2 -10.04 -3.99 13.31
N VAL A 3 -10.29 -2.77 13.78
CA VAL A 3 -11.64 -2.23 13.87
C VAL A 3 -12.24 -2.22 12.47
N ALA A 4 -13.32 -2.96 12.27
CA ALA A 4 -13.96 -3.02 10.96
C ALA A 4 -15.07 -1.96 10.89
N PRO A 5 -14.98 -0.96 9.98
CA PRO A 5 -16.07 0.00 9.74
C PRO A 5 -17.21 -0.61 8.89
N ILE A 6 -17.26 -1.93 8.83
CA ILE A 6 -18.24 -2.75 8.12
C ILE A 6 -18.46 -4.03 8.93
N ARG A 7 -19.71 -4.47 9.02
CA ARG A 7 -20.12 -5.74 9.64
C ARG A 7 -21.25 -6.37 8.86
N GLU A 8 -21.54 -7.63 9.14
CA GLU A 8 -22.68 -8.35 8.55
C GLU A 8 -23.65 -8.77 9.64
N ILE A 9 -24.93 -8.45 9.48
CA ILE A 9 -26.00 -8.78 10.42
C ILE A 9 -27.16 -9.36 9.60
N ASN A 10 -27.50 -10.63 9.85
CA ASN A 10 -28.63 -11.30 9.17
C ASN A 10 -28.59 -11.19 7.63
N ASP A 11 -27.42 -11.48 7.02
CA ASP A 11 -27.17 -11.39 5.57
C ASP A 11 -27.29 -9.96 4.98
N GLU A 12 -27.28 -8.93 5.84
CA GLU A 12 -27.23 -7.52 5.45
C GLU A 12 -25.88 -6.92 5.88
N LEU A 13 -25.19 -6.28 4.94
CA LEU A 13 -23.99 -5.52 5.22
C LEU A 13 -24.36 -4.19 5.90
N VAL A 14 -23.69 -3.87 6.99
CA VAL A 14 -23.89 -2.64 7.74
C VAL A 14 -22.58 -1.88 7.70
N LEU A 15 -22.57 -0.73 7.04
CA LEU A 15 -21.40 0.12 6.86
C LEU A 15 -21.54 1.37 7.71
N TRP A 16 -20.43 1.82 8.28
CA TRP A 16 -20.36 3.13 8.90
C TRP A 16 -20.34 4.24 7.85
N ARG A 17 -21.13 5.31 8.02
CA ARG A 17 -21.30 6.36 7.00
C ARG A 17 -19.99 7.02 6.54
N PRO A 18 -19.09 7.47 7.43
CA PRO A 18 -17.80 8.03 7.01
C PRO A 18 -16.96 7.07 6.16
N PHE A 19 -16.96 5.77 6.49
CA PHE A 19 -16.28 4.77 5.67
C PHE A 19 -16.95 4.62 4.30
N PHE A 20 -18.28 4.51 4.27
CA PHE A 20 -19.07 4.44 3.03
C PHE A 20 -18.80 5.64 2.11
N ASN A 21 -18.71 6.85 2.66
CA ASN A 21 -18.44 8.08 1.91
C ASN A 21 -17.06 8.09 1.24
N GLY A 22 -16.10 7.33 1.78
CA GLY A 22 -14.75 7.19 1.21
C GLY A 22 -14.56 5.96 0.33
N LEU A 23 -15.62 5.21 0.04
CA LEU A 23 -15.51 4.01 -0.81
C LEU A 23 -15.24 4.39 -2.27
N PRO A 24 -14.29 3.72 -2.94
CA PRO A 24 -14.08 3.87 -4.38
C PRO A 24 -15.30 3.43 -5.18
N GLN A 25 -15.49 4.02 -6.37
CA GLN A 25 -16.66 3.74 -7.23
C GLN A 25 -16.84 2.25 -7.55
N LEU A 26 -15.75 1.52 -7.84
CA LEU A 26 -15.81 0.07 -8.09
C LEU A 26 -16.44 -0.72 -6.93
N VAL A 27 -16.18 -0.30 -5.69
CA VAL A 27 -16.75 -0.93 -4.49
C VAL A 27 -18.23 -0.56 -4.34
N LEU A 28 -18.57 0.70 -4.63
CA LEU A 28 -19.97 1.17 -4.64
C LEU A 28 -20.81 0.41 -5.67
N ASP A 29 -20.27 0.18 -6.87
CA ASP A 29 -20.95 -0.56 -7.93
C ASP A 29 -21.27 -2.00 -7.50
N TYR A 30 -20.33 -2.66 -6.81
CA TYR A 30 -20.56 -3.99 -6.24
C TYR A 30 -21.57 -3.97 -5.09
N LEU A 31 -21.51 -2.97 -4.21
CA LEU A 31 -22.44 -2.82 -3.07
C LEU A 31 -23.91 -2.75 -3.51
N VAL A 32 -24.21 -2.13 -4.66
CA VAL A 32 -25.57 -2.05 -5.22
C VAL A 32 -26.15 -3.44 -5.52
N THR A 33 -25.30 -4.46 -5.72
CA THR A 33 -25.74 -5.84 -5.94
C THR A 33 -26.07 -6.60 -4.65
N LEU A 34 -25.80 -6.00 -3.48
CA LEU A 34 -25.94 -6.60 -2.17
C LEU A 34 -27.04 -5.93 -1.36
N LYS A 35 -27.51 -6.62 -0.32
CA LYS A 35 -28.34 -6.01 0.73
C LYS A 35 -27.42 -5.30 1.71
N TYR A 36 -27.53 -3.97 1.79
CA TYR A 36 -26.75 -3.17 2.71
C TYR A 36 -27.53 -2.01 3.31
N LYS A 37 -27.06 -1.52 4.46
CA LYS A 37 -27.46 -0.25 5.06
C LYS A 37 -26.25 0.53 5.55
N VAL A 38 -26.46 1.83 5.69
CA VAL A 38 -25.44 2.78 6.17
C VAL A 38 -25.93 3.40 7.48
N GLU A 39 -25.11 3.30 8.53
CA GLU A 39 -25.40 3.81 9.87
C GLU A 39 -24.47 4.98 10.20
N ASP A 40 -25.01 6.01 10.85
CA ASP A 40 -24.23 7.12 11.42
C ASP A 40 -23.56 6.69 12.74
N ASP A 41 -24.37 6.08 13.62
CA ASP A 41 -23.92 5.52 14.88
C ASP A 41 -23.41 4.10 14.67
N PHE A 42 -22.10 3.97 14.51
CA PHE A 42 -21.43 2.67 14.40
C PHE A 42 -20.51 2.48 15.61
N PRO A 43 -20.75 1.49 16.48
CA PRO A 43 -19.91 1.28 17.65
C PRO A 43 -18.51 0.88 17.19
N ILE A 44 -17.55 1.79 17.38
CA ILE A 44 -16.13 1.58 17.16
C ILE A 44 -15.45 1.55 18.54
N PRO A 45 -14.59 0.55 18.83
CA PRO A 45 -14.17 -0.56 17.96
C PRO A 45 -15.22 -1.67 17.79
N TYR A 46 -15.40 -2.17 16.56
CA TYR A 46 -16.12 -3.42 16.29
C TYR A 46 -15.14 -4.50 15.83
N VAL A 47 -15.09 -5.60 16.58
CA VAL A 47 -14.34 -6.81 16.22
C VAL A 47 -15.34 -7.87 15.75
N PRO A 48 -15.27 -8.33 14.48
CA PRO A 48 -16.14 -9.38 13.98
C PRO A 48 -16.01 -10.65 14.83
N GLN A 49 -17.14 -11.16 15.33
CA GLN A 49 -17.18 -12.39 16.13
C GLN A 49 -17.24 -13.67 15.27
N THR A 50 -17.48 -13.53 13.96
CA THR A 50 -17.63 -14.63 13.02
C THR A 50 -16.70 -14.44 11.82
N PRO A 51 -16.28 -15.53 11.15
CA PRO A 51 -15.55 -15.42 9.89
C PRO A 51 -16.34 -14.60 8.88
N ALA A 52 -15.65 -13.76 8.13
CA ALA A 52 -16.26 -12.97 7.07
C ALA A 52 -16.92 -13.89 6.02
N SER A 53 -18.15 -13.56 5.62
CA SER A 53 -18.82 -14.24 4.51
C SER A 53 -18.08 -14.03 3.19
N ASP A 54 -18.38 -14.84 2.19
CA ASP A 54 -17.84 -14.67 0.84
C ASP A 54 -18.16 -13.29 0.25
N LYS A 55 -19.34 -12.73 0.57
CA LYS A 55 -19.76 -11.40 0.11
C LYS A 55 -18.88 -10.30 0.72
N LEU A 56 -18.66 -10.36 2.04
CA LEU A 56 -17.80 -9.42 2.75
C LEU A 56 -16.34 -9.56 2.29
N ASN A 57 -15.84 -10.78 2.15
CA ASN A 57 -14.51 -11.04 1.61
C ASN A 57 -14.33 -10.45 0.20
N HIS A 58 -15.32 -10.61 -0.68
CA HIS A 58 -15.26 -10.04 -2.02
C HIS A 58 -15.27 -8.50 -1.99
N LEU A 59 -16.11 -7.88 -1.15
CA LEU A 59 -16.12 -6.43 -1.00
C LEU A 59 -14.76 -5.90 -0.49
N LEU A 60 -14.21 -6.53 0.55
CA LEU A 60 -12.89 -6.16 1.08
C LEU A 60 -11.80 -6.32 0.02
N MET A 61 -11.87 -7.37 -0.78
CA MET A 61 -10.96 -7.60 -1.91
C MET A 61 -11.04 -6.48 -2.95
N LEU A 62 -12.24 -6.06 -3.37
CA LEU A 62 -12.41 -4.93 -4.29
C LEU A 62 -11.90 -3.62 -3.68
N TYR A 63 -12.14 -3.42 -2.37
CA TYR A 63 -11.60 -2.28 -1.65
C TYR A 63 -10.07 -2.29 -1.66
N PHE A 64 -9.42 -3.42 -1.39
CA PHE A 64 -7.97 -3.55 -1.47
C PHE A 64 -7.44 -3.28 -2.88
N GLU A 65 -8.04 -3.91 -3.89
CA GLU A 65 -7.64 -3.74 -5.28
C GLU A 65 -7.74 -2.27 -5.70
N SER A 66 -8.72 -1.52 -5.19
CA SER A 66 -8.85 -0.10 -5.51
C SER A 66 -7.63 0.75 -5.12
N PHE A 67 -6.86 0.38 -4.09
CA PHE A 67 -5.63 1.07 -3.70
C PHE A 67 -4.47 0.71 -4.61
N ASP A 68 -4.41 -0.53 -5.09
CA ASP A 68 -3.51 -0.92 -6.18
C ASP A 68 -3.82 -0.08 -7.43
N TYR A 69 -5.12 0.16 -7.71
CA TYR A 69 -5.57 0.97 -8.84
C TYR A 69 -5.30 2.48 -8.68
N GLN A 70 -5.36 3.03 -7.47
CA GLN A 70 -5.10 4.46 -7.23
C GLN A 70 -3.66 4.86 -7.58
N TYR A 71 -2.72 3.92 -7.52
CA TYR A 71 -1.36 4.08 -8.06
C TYR A 71 -1.35 4.48 -9.55
N HIS A 72 -2.40 4.16 -10.31
CA HIS A 72 -2.46 4.35 -11.76
C HIS A 72 -2.96 5.73 -12.21
N HIS A 73 -3.56 6.53 -11.33
CA HIS A 73 -4.33 7.70 -11.77
C HIS A 73 -3.81 9.06 -11.29
N ASP A 74 -2.86 9.11 -10.36
CA ASP A 74 -2.38 10.39 -9.83
C ASP A 74 -0.85 10.54 -9.79
N GLU A 75 -0.26 10.76 -10.97
CA GLU A 75 1.15 11.15 -11.12
C GLU A 75 1.52 12.38 -10.27
N LYS A 76 0.56 13.28 -10.00
CA LYS A 76 0.83 14.50 -9.21
C LYS A 76 1.07 14.19 -7.74
N THR A 77 0.64 13.03 -7.28
CA THR A 77 0.66 12.62 -5.87
C THR A 77 1.69 11.50 -5.65
N MET A 78 1.79 10.54 -6.56
CA MET A 78 2.69 9.37 -6.42
C MET A 78 4.06 9.54 -7.10
N GLY A 79 4.23 10.62 -7.88
CA GLY A 79 5.40 10.85 -8.73
C GLY A 79 5.37 10.02 -10.02
N ILE A 80 6.46 10.09 -10.78
CA ILE A 80 6.61 9.34 -12.04
C ILE A 80 6.70 7.84 -11.72
N ALA A 81 5.87 7.04 -12.37
CA ALA A 81 5.95 5.58 -12.33
C ALA A 81 5.61 5.01 -13.71
N ASN A 82 6.39 4.03 -14.16
CA ASN A 82 6.07 3.25 -15.33
C ASN A 82 5.35 1.97 -14.91
N ILE A 83 4.21 1.71 -15.57
CA ILE A 83 3.30 0.64 -15.19
C ILE A 83 3.11 -0.28 -16.37
N ILE A 84 3.44 -1.55 -16.18
CA ILE A 84 3.40 -2.57 -17.22
C ILE A 84 2.34 -3.60 -16.81
N PRO A 85 1.18 -3.65 -17.50
CA PRO A 85 0.17 -4.66 -17.21
C PRO A 85 0.71 -6.06 -17.56
N VAL A 86 0.47 -7.01 -16.67
CA VAL A 86 0.77 -8.43 -16.90
C VAL A 86 -0.52 -9.14 -17.30
N PRO A 87 -0.68 -9.53 -18.58
CA PRO A 87 -1.84 -10.30 -19.02
C PRO A 87 -2.07 -11.55 -18.16
N ASN A 88 -3.33 -11.84 -17.81
CA ASN A 88 -3.68 -12.99 -16.98
C ASN A 88 -3.12 -14.32 -17.53
N LYS A 89 -3.05 -14.49 -18.85
CA LYS A 89 -2.44 -15.67 -19.48
C LYS A 89 -0.97 -15.89 -19.10
N TYR A 90 -0.23 -14.83 -18.79
CA TYR A 90 1.17 -14.90 -18.40
C TYR A 90 1.36 -15.03 -16.89
N LYS A 91 0.33 -14.77 -16.07
CA LYS A 91 0.45 -14.91 -14.61
C LYS A 91 0.75 -16.35 -14.18
N GLU A 92 0.08 -17.33 -14.80
CA GLU A 92 0.30 -18.75 -14.49
C GLU A 92 1.74 -19.17 -14.82
N GLU A 93 2.26 -18.73 -15.96
CA GLU A 93 3.65 -18.96 -16.35
C GLU A 93 4.65 -18.24 -15.44
N MET A 94 4.39 -16.99 -15.04
CA MET A 94 5.23 -16.28 -14.08
C MET A 94 5.24 -16.97 -12.71
N ALA A 95 4.11 -17.54 -12.27
CA ALA A 95 4.04 -18.35 -11.06
C ALA A 95 4.90 -19.63 -11.18
N GLU A 96 4.84 -20.32 -12.32
CA GLU A 96 5.65 -21.50 -12.61
C GLU A 96 7.15 -21.18 -12.58
N ILE A 97 7.57 -20.13 -13.32
CA ILE A 97 8.95 -19.66 -13.34
C ILE A 97 9.42 -19.37 -11.91
N THR A 98 8.67 -18.56 -11.17
CA THR A 98 9.01 -18.21 -9.77
C THR A 98 9.15 -19.45 -8.91
N ASN A 99 8.23 -20.41 -9.01
CA ASN A 99 8.29 -21.65 -8.24
C ASN A 99 9.54 -22.51 -8.58
N ILE A 100 9.88 -22.66 -9.86
CA ILE A 100 11.09 -23.38 -10.29
C ILE A 100 12.34 -22.68 -9.74
N ARG A 101 12.37 -21.35 -9.78
CA ARG A 101 13.49 -20.55 -9.28
C ARG A 101 13.67 -20.69 -7.78
N LEU A 102 12.61 -20.60 -7.00
CA LEU A 102 12.64 -20.80 -5.54
C LEU A 102 13.14 -22.19 -5.13
N GLN A 103 12.92 -23.21 -5.97
CA GLN A 103 13.35 -24.58 -5.68
C GLN A 103 14.79 -24.87 -6.12
N ASN A 104 15.30 -24.19 -7.14
CA ASN A 104 16.53 -24.58 -7.85
C ASN A 104 17.57 -23.47 -7.97
N ASP A 105 17.34 -22.29 -7.37
CA ASP A 105 18.20 -21.09 -7.45
C ASP A 105 18.67 -20.75 -8.88
N ARG A 106 17.74 -20.89 -9.85
CA ARG A 106 18.06 -20.67 -11.26
C ARG A 106 18.06 -19.18 -11.59
N SER A 107 19.01 -18.75 -12.43
CA SER A 107 19.01 -17.41 -13.01
C SER A 107 17.80 -17.20 -13.94
N ILE A 108 17.26 -15.98 -13.98
CA ILE A 108 16.20 -15.59 -14.93
C ILE A 108 16.60 -15.81 -16.40
N LYS A 109 17.90 -15.80 -16.70
CA LYS A 109 18.45 -16.06 -18.03
C LYS A 109 18.08 -17.45 -18.57
N ASN A 110 17.80 -18.41 -17.68
CA ASN A 110 17.37 -19.76 -18.06
C ASN A 110 15.91 -19.83 -18.53
N PHE A 111 15.18 -18.71 -18.49
CA PHE A 111 13.76 -18.62 -18.81
C PHE A 111 13.48 -17.58 -19.90
N LEU A 112 14.50 -17.09 -20.62
CA LEU A 112 14.33 -16.02 -21.62
C LEU A 112 13.42 -16.43 -22.79
N GLU A 113 13.35 -17.72 -23.09
CA GLU A 113 12.52 -18.30 -24.17
C GLU A 113 11.08 -18.60 -23.73
N ARG A 114 10.70 -18.27 -22.48
CA ARG A 114 9.32 -18.45 -21.99
C ARG A 114 8.46 -17.31 -22.51
N ASP A 115 7.26 -17.60 -23.02
CA ASP A 115 6.38 -16.63 -23.67
C ASP A 115 6.13 -15.37 -22.81
N ALA A 116 5.91 -15.55 -21.51
CA ALA A 116 5.75 -14.44 -20.56
C ALA A 116 6.98 -13.52 -20.50
N ILE A 117 8.18 -14.09 -20.51
CA ILE A 117 9.43 -13.33 -20.45
C ILE A 117 9.71 -12.63 -21.77
N GLU A 118 9.52 -13.32 -22.90
CA GLU A 118 9.63 -12.72 -24.24
C GLU A 118 8.68 -11.54 -24.43
N TYR A 119 7.47 -11.62 -23.85
CA TYR A 119 6.50 -10.53 -23.85
C TYR A 119 6.90 -9.37 -22.92
N LEU A 120 7.27 -9.65 -21.67
CA LEU A 120 7.50 -8.61 -20.66
C LEU A 120 8.84 -7.89 -20.83
N LEU A 121 9.90 -8.60 -21.20
CA LEU A 121 11.26 -8.06 -21.29
C LEU A 121 11.38 -6.81 -22.17
N PRO A 122 10.88 -6.76 -23.42
CA PRO A 122 10.95 -5.55 -24.24
C PRO A 122 10.13 -4.39 -23.66
N LEU A 123 8.97 -4.66 -23.04
CA LEU A 123 8.16 -3.63 -22.39
C LEU A 123 8.89 -3.01 -21.20
N ILE A 124 9.54 -3.84 -20.38
CA ILE A 124 10.36 -3.39 -19.26
C ILE A 124 11.53 -2.53 -19.76
N ARG A 125 12.24 -2.97 -20.80
CA ARG A 125 13.35 -2.20 -21.38
C ARG A 125 12.91 -0.82 -21.84
N ILE A 126 11.76 -0.72 -22.53
CA ILE A 126 11.19 0.57 -22.97
C ILE A 126 10.83 1.43 -21.76
N ALA A 127 10.18 0.86 -20.76
CA ALA A 127 9.84 1.59 -19.54
C ALA A 127 11.08 2.09 -18.79
N MET A 128 12.20 1.39 -18.86
CA MET A 128 13.41 1.79 -18.12
C MET A 128 14.22 2.89 -18.80
N THR A 129 13.90 3.33 -20.03
CA THR A 129 14.77 4.26 -20.78
C THR A 129 14.86 5.68 -20.20
N SER A 130 13.92 6.09 -19.34
CA SER A 130 13.87 7.46 -18.83
C SER A 130 14.75 7.72 -17.60
N HIS A 131 15.22 6.67 -16.92
CA HIS A 131 16.06 6.81 -15.72
C HIS A 131 17.13 5.71 -15.67
N PRO A 132 18.30 6.00 -15.08
CA PRO A 132 19.40 5.03 -15.04
C PRO A 132 19.11 3.84 -14.12
N THR A 133 18.39 4.08 -13.01
CA THR A 133 18.15 3.08 -11.97
C THR A 133 16.72 3.18 -11.44
N TRP A 134 16.18 2.02 -11.05
CA TRP A 134 14.75 1.87 -10.76
C TRP A 134 14.51 1.12 -9.44
N PHE A 135 13.40 1.42 -8.79
CA PHE A 135 12.75 0.58 -7.81
C PHE A 135 11.65 -0.24 -8.50
N VAL A 136 11.51 -1.51 -8.14
CA VAL A 136 10.49 -2.41 -8.69
C VAL A 136 9.58 -2.94 -7.60
N LYS A 137 8.26 -2.95 -7.87
CA LYS A 137 7.27 -3.72 -7.12
C LYS A 137 6.22 -4.32 -8.05
N LEU A 138 5.41 -5.23 -7.52
CA LEU A 138 4.14 -5.61 -8.15
C LEU A 138 3.00 -4.81 -7.53
N SER A 139 1.80 -4.91 -8.11
CA SER A 139 0.59 -4.17 -7.69
C SER A 139 0.40 -4.03 -6.18
N ALA A 140 0.31 -5.13 -5.43
CA ALA A 140 0.06 -5.08 -3.98
C ALA A 140 1.30 -4.74 -3.17
N GLN A 141 2.48 -5.23 -3.55
CA GLN A 141 3.62 -5.20 -2.64
C GLN A 141 4.96 -5.31 -3.38
N SER A 142 6.02 -4.85 -2.72
CA SER A 142 7.40 -5.11 -3.10
C SER A 142 7.91 -6.41 -2.45
N ASN A 143 9.13 -6.80 -2.79
CA ASN A 143 9.81 -7.97 -2.20
C ASN A 143 10.54 -7.64 -0.87
N LYS A 144 10.25 -6.49 -0.24
CA LYS A 144 10.96 -5.99 0.96
C LYS A 144 10.93 -6.94 2.17
N HIS A 145 9.96 -7.85 2.21
CA HIS A 145 9.85 -8.86 3.28
C HIS A 145 10.78 -10.06 3.08
N ASP A 146 11.21 -10.30 1.85
CA ASP A 146 12.06 -11.44 1.51
C ASP A 146 13.53 -11.02 1.33
N PHE A 147 13.77 -9.78 0.90
CA PHE A 147 15.10 -9.27 0.55
C PHE A 147 15.28 -7.79 0.90
N ASN A 148 16.53 -7.38 1.06
CA ASN A 148 16.88 -5.96 1.14
C ASN A 148 16.51 -5.24 -0.16
N ILE A 149 15.87 -4.08 -0.01
CA ILE A 149 15.53 -3.21 -1.13
C ILE A 149 16.82 -2.72 -1.80
N LYS A 150 16.89 -2.84 -3.13
CA LYS A 150 18.00 -2.36 -3.96
C LYS A 150 17.46 -1.74 -5.24
N SER A 151 18.24 -0.85 -5.84
CA SER A 151 17.96 -0.40 -7.20
C SER A 151 18.19 -1.54 -8.21
N VAL A 152 17.53 -1.42 -9.35
CA VAL A 152 17.74 -2.26 -10.53
C VAL A 152 18.10 -1.43 -11.73
N ASP A 153 19.00 -1.94 -12.55
CA ASP A 153 19.60 -1.20 -13.66
C ASP A 153 19.26 -1.84 -15.01
N THR A 154 18.83 -3.12 -15.00
CA THR A 154 18.44 -3.86 -16.21
C THR A 154 17.04 -4.46 -16.11
N ALA A 155 16.44 -4.74 -17.27
CA ALA A 155 15.14 -5.40 -17.32
C ALA A 155 15.20 -6.85 -16.79
N GLU A 156 16.35 -7.49 -16.95
CA GLU A 156 16.66 -8.78 -16.36
C GLU A 156 16.66 -8.71 -14.83
N ASP A 157 17.25 -7.67 -14.22
CA ASP A 157 17.21 -7.46 -12.76
C ASP A 157 15.78 -7.24 -12.25
N VAL A 158 14.94 -6.54 -13.00
CA VAL A 158 13.50 -6.38 -12.70
C VAL A 158 12.82 -7.74 -12.64
N LEU A 159 12.97 -8.56 -13.70
CA LEU A 159 12.42 -9.90 -13.75
C LEU A 159 13.02 -10.80 -12.65
N ASP A 160 14.31 -10.58 -12.34
CA ASP A 160 15.04 -11.32 -11.31
C ASP A 160 14.36 -11.14 -9.95
N ILE A 161 14.18 -9.88 -9.55
CA ILE A 161 13.54 -9.50 -8.29
C ILE A 161 12.11 -10.04 -8.17
N ILE A 162 11.29 -9.86 -9.20
CA ILE A 162 9.85 -10.21 -9.09
C ILE A 162 9.58 -11.73 -9.16
N THR A 163 10.59 -12.54 -9.52
CA THR A 163 10.48 -14.00 -9.61
C THR A 163 11.37 -14.76 -8.63
N GLN A 164 11.99 -14.06 -7.67
CA GLN A 164 12.75 -14.68 -6.56
C GLN A 164 12.02 -14.63 -5.22
N SER A 165 10.83 -14.02 -5.15
CA SER A 165 10.12 -13.75 -3.90
C SER A 165 9.01 -14.78 -3.64
N PRO A 166 9.10 -15.58 -2.56
CA PRO A 166 7.98 -16.43 -2.10
C PRO A 166 6.73 -15.62 -1.79
N THR A 167 6.92 -14.41 -1.24
CA THR A 167 5.83 -13.51 -0.88
C THR A 167 5.08 -13.00 -2.12
N LEU A 168 5.79 -12.64 -3.20
CA LEU A 168 5.18 -12.30 -4.49
C LEU A 168 4.53 -13.51 -5.18
N LEU A 169 5.13 -14.70 -5.11
CA LEU A 169 4.50 -15.92 -5.62
C LEU A 169 3.10 -16.12 -5.04
N LYS A 170 3.00 -16.06 -3.71
CA LYS A 170 1.74 -16.31 -2.97
C LYS A 170 0.72 -15.20 -3.18
N ASN A 171 1.13 -13.94 -3.01
CA ASN A 171 0.20 -12.82 -2.91
C ASN A 171 -0.07 -12.12 -4.25
N GLU A 172 0.65 -12.45 -5.32
CA GLU A 172 0.46 -11.86 -6.65
C GLU A 172 0.27 -12.92 -7.73
N TRP A 173 1.28 -13.75 -7.98
CA TRP A 173 1.29 -14.65 -9.14
C TRP A 173 0.20 -15.73 -9.04
N GLN A 174 -0.04 -16.28 -7.86
CA GLN A 174 -1.08 -17.31 -7.64
C GLN A 174 -2.52 -16.75 -7.59
N ARG A 175 -2.71 -15.43 -7.50
CA ARG A 175 -4.05 -14.81 -7.46
C ARG A 175 -4.61 -14.61 -8.87
N ARG A 176 -5.10 -15.68 -9.49
CA ARG A 176 -5.53 -15.72 -10.91
C ARG A 176 -6.55 -14.66 -11.32
N LYS A 177 -7.46 -14.25 -10.42
CA LYS A 177 -8.51 -13.26 -10.71
C LYS A 177 -8.05 -11.80 -10.54
N LYS A 178 -6.93 -11.59 -9.85
CA LYS A 178 -6.41 -10.26 -9.57
C LYS A 178 -5.58 -9.77 -10.76
N SER A 179 -5.83 -8.56 -11.23
CA SER A 179 -4.94 -7.87 -12.16
C SER A 179 -3.57 -7.66 -11.52
N THR A 180 -2.49 -7.92 -12.26
CA THR A 180 -1.13 -7.69 -11.78
C THR A 180 -0.40 -6.74 -12.71
N TYR A 181 0.37 -5.84 -12.12
CA TYR A 181 1.18 -4.85 -12.82
C TYR A 181 2.60 -4.93 -12.29
N ILE A 182 3.58 -4.72 -13.17
CA ILE A 182 4.96 -4.40 -12.78
C ILE A 182 5.03 -2.88 -12.70
N ILE A 183 5.42 -2.38 -11.54
CA ILE A 183 5.54 -0.96 -11.25
C ILE A 183 7.01 -0.62 -11.11
N LEU A 184 7.48 0.30 -11.95
CA LEU A 184 8.84 0.82 -11.94
C LEU A 184 8.80 2.28 -11.50
N LYS A 185 9.43 2.61 -10.39
CA LYS A 185 9.61 4.00 -9.92
C LYS A 185 11.08 4.39 -10.05
N PRO A 186 11.40 5.64 -10.44
CA PRO A 186 12.78 6.10 -10.41
C PRO A 186 13.38 5.88 -9.02
N TRP A 187 14.57 5.28 -8.97
CA TRP A 187 15.25 5.07 -7.69
C TRP A 187 15.60 6.42 -7.06
N ASN A 188 15.25 6.59 -5.78
CA ASN A 188 15.62 7.78 -5.03
C ASN A 188 16.45 7.34 -3.81
N PRO A 189 17.78 7.59 -3.81
CA PRO A 189 18.65 7.16 -2.72
C PRO A 189 18.42 7.92 -1.41
N LEU A 190 17.63 9.00 -1.43
CA LEU A 190 17.26 9.74 -0.22
C LEU A 190 16.16 9.02 0.57
N ILE A 191 15.39 8.12 -0.05
CA ILE A 191 14.36 7.31 0.65
C ILE A 191 15.07 6.26 1.50
N ASN A 192 14.88 6.32 2.82
CA ASN A 192 15.45 5.34 3.74
C ASN A 192 14.56 5.18 4.99
N THR A 193 14.90 4.21 5.84
CA THR A 193 14.08 3.89 7.03
C THR A 193 13.97 5.02 8.05
N HIS A 194 14.88 5.99 8.04
CA HIS A 194 14.84 7.12 9.00
C HIS A 194 13.82 8.17 8.59
N ASN A 195 13.51 8.31 7.30
CA ASN A 195 12.62 9.36 6.83
C ASN A 195 11.28 8.86 6.30
N GLU A 196 10.97 7.57 6.52
CA GLU A 196 9.69 6.96 6.14
C GLU A 196 8.68 7.03 7.30
N PHE A 197 7.54 7.63 7.01
CA PHE A 197 6.42 7.82 7.93
C PHE A 197 5.16 7.18 7.36
N ARG A 198 4.30 6.72 8.26
CA ARG A 198 2.95 6.28 7.99
C ARG A 198 1.98 7.33 8.49
N LEU A 199 1.17 7.86 7.58
CA LEU A 199 0.14 8.86 7.85
C LEU A 199 -1.23 8.20 7.77
N PHE A 200 -2.10 8.54 8.72
CA PHE A 200 -3.48 8.09 8.76
C PHE A 200 -4.36 9.21 8.22
N ILE A 201 -5.07 8.92 7.14
CA ILE A 201 -5.96 9.86 6.46
C ILE A 201 -7.41 9.44 6.68
N TRP A 202 -8.19 10.30 7.30
CA TRP A 202 -9.60 10.09 7.55
C TRP A 202 -10.41 11.32 7.12
N GLU A 203 -11.47 11.10 6.35
CA GLU A 203 -12.28 12.16 5.74
C GLU A 203 -11.44 13.23 5.03
N SER A 204 -10.45 12.81 4.24
CA SER A 204 -9.49 13.66 3.51
C SER A 204 -8.65 14.56 4.42
N LYS A 205 -8.38 14.12 5.66
CA LYS A 205 -7.52 14.85 6.59
C LYS A 205 -6.48 13.93 7.21
N VAL A 206 -5.25 14.42 7.36
CA VAL A 206 -4.28 13.72 8.22
C VAL A 206 -4.78 13.81 9.66
N THR A 207 -4.93 12.67 10.32
CA THR A 207 -5.36 12.58 11.72
C THR A 207 -4.22 12.16 12.63
N ALA A 208 -3.33 11.29 12.15
CA ALA A 208 -2.18 10.80 12.88
C ALA A 208 -1.02 10.49 11.95
N ALA A 209 0.18 10.42 12.50
CA ALA A 209 1.38 9.99 11.82
C ALA A 209 2.31 9.20 12.75
N THR A 210 3.05 8.25 12.22
CA THR A 210 4.05 7.50 12.96
C THR A 210 5.25 7.16 12.09
N GLN A 211 6.44 6.99 12.67
CA GLN A 211 7.55 6.41 11.91
C GLN A 211 7.18 5.00 11.41
N GLN A 212 7.56 4.67 10.18
CA GLN A 212 7.25 3.37 9.61
C GLN A 212 8.05 2.25 10.29
N HIS A 213 9.32 2.51 10.60
CA HIS A 213 10.23 1.55 11.22
C HIS A 213 10.08 1.56 12.76
N TRP A 214 8.86 1.27 13.24
CA TRP A 214 8.41 1.47 14.63
C TRP A 214 9.12 0.61 15.69
N TYR A 215 9.86 -0.42 15.29
CA TYR A 215 10.61 -1.29 16.20
C TYR A 215 12.07 -0.84 16.42
N THR A 216 12.45 0.34 15.95
CA THR A 216 13.80 0.90 16.11
C THR A 216 13.71 2.34 16.54
N GLN A 217 14.44 2.69 17.59
CA GLN A 217 14.62 4.08 17.98
C GLN A 217 15.45 4.80 16.91
N LEU A 218 14.94 5.92 16.40
CA LEU A 218 15.60 6.74 15.39
C LEU A 218 16.11 8.01 16.07
N ASP A 219 17.39 8.32 15.90
CA ASP A 219 18.06 9.48 16.52
C ASP A 219 17.77 10.77 15.75
N HIS A 220 16.49 11.14 15.66
CA HIS A 220 16.08 12.39 15.04
C HIS A 220 16.42 13.59 15.93
N SER A 221 16.96 14.66 15.32
CA SER A 221 17.06 15.95 16.00
C SER A 221 15.67 16.56 16.21
N GLN A 222 15.51 17.38 17.24
CA GLN A 222 14.26 18.12 17.46
C GLN A 222 13.90 18.99 16.26
N GLU A 223 14.90 19.64 15.63
CA GLU A 223 14.69 20.46 14.42
C GLU A 223 14.10 19.64 13.25
N TYR A 224 14.56 18.40 13.06
CA TYR A 224 14.00 17.52 12.05
C TYR A 224 12.56 17.12 12.39
N ILE A 225 12.29 16.80 13.65
CA ILE A 225 10.93 16.45 14.12
C ILE A 225 9.97 17.63 13.92
N ASP A 226 10.39 18.86 14.26
CA ASP A 226 9.59 20.07 14.07
C ASP A 226 9.30 20.30 12.58
N SER A 227 10.30 20.08 11.71
CA SER A 227 10.12 20.12 10.24
C SER A 227 9.10 19.10 9.76
N VAL A 228 9.19 17.85 10.23
CA VAL A 228 8.21 16.79 9.92
C VAL A 228 6.80 17.18 10.35
N ILE A 229 6.63 17.71 11.57
CA ILE A 229 5.33 18.17 12.07
C ILE A 229 4.76 19.28 11.18
N ASN A 230 5.60 20.24 10.79
CA ASN A 230 5.17 21.34 9.91
C ASN A 230 4.71 20.82 8.55
N VAL A 231 5.48 19.90 7.92
CA VAL A 231 5.10 19.28 6.64
C VAL A 231 3.77 18.54 6.74
N ILE A 232 3.59 17.76 7.80
CA ILE A 232 2.35 17.00 8.01
C ILE A 232 1.16 17.94 8.25
N SER A 233 1.36 19.00 9.04
CA SER A 233 0.35 20.02 9.31
C SER A 233 -0.07 20.75 8.03
N ASP A 234 0.89 21.14 7.19
CA ASP A 234 0.62 21.76 5.89
C ASP A 234 -0.15 20.83 4.95
N TYR A 235 0.13 19.53 5.03
CA TYR A 235 -0.60 18.51 4.26
C TYR A 235 -1.97 18.15 4.84
N ARG A 236 -2.28 18.52 6.08
CA ARG A 236 -3.49 18.08 6.82
C ARG A 236 -4.79 18.26 6.04
N HIS A 237 -4.90 19.32 5.26
CA HIS A 237 -6.10 19.64 4.46
C HIS A 237 -5.81 19.73 2.96
N SER A 238 -4.76 19.05 2.49
CA SER A 238 -4.42 19.06 1.08
C SER A 238 -5.58 18.47 0.27
N PRO A 239 -6.08 19.17 -0.78
CA PRO A 239 -7.18 18.68 -1.61
C PRO A 239 -6.81 17.44 -2.44
N LYS A 240 -5.54 17.04 -2.40
CA LYS A 240 -5.02 15.82 -3.04
C LYS A 240 -5.13 14.59 -2.13
N LEU A 241 -5.52 14.75 -0.86
CA LEU A 241 -5.62 13.63 0.04
C LEU A 241 -6.79 12.72 -0.34
N PRO A 242 -6.58 11.40 -0.44
CA PRO A 242 -7.67 10.44 -0.52
C PRO A 242 -8.53 10.51 0.75
N VAL A 243 -9.77 10.01 0.68
CA VAL A 243 -10.73 10.19 1.78
C VAL A 243 -10.32 9.38 3.01
N ASN A 244 -10.20 8.05 2.88
CA ASN A 244 -9.94 7.14 4.00
C ASN A 244 -8.86 6.13 3.61
N CYS A 245 -7.63 6.35 4.06
CA CYS A 245 -6.51 5.48 3.74
C CYS A 245 -5.34 5.63 4.74
N VAL A 246 -4.36 4.75 4.59
CA VAL A 246 -3.07 4.88 5.26
C VAL A 246 -2.02 5.16 4.19
N ILE A 247 -1.25 6.23 4.35
CA ILE A 247 -0.22 6.63 3.39
C ILE A 247 1.13 6.30 3.99
N ASP A 248 1.95 5.52 3.28
CA ASP A 248 3.39 5.49 3.58
C ASP A 248 4.07 6.57 2.72
N ALA A 249 4.78 7.48 3.37
CA ALA A 249 5.42 8.64 2.74
C ALA A 249 6.83 8.84 3.28
N VAL A 250 7.69 9.45 2.48
CA VAL A 250 8.99 9.95 2.92
C VAL A 250 8.96 11.45 3.10
N ILE A 251 9.51 11.96 4.21
CA ILE A 251 9.67 13.40 4.46
C ILE A 251 11.15 13.73 4.41
N LEU A 252 11.57 14.39 3.33
CA LEU A 252 12.96 14.78 3.08
C LEU A 252 13.37 15.99 3.93
N GLU A 253 14.69 16.20 4.06
CA GLU A 253 15.26 17.32 4.82
C GLU A 253 14.85 18.70 4.28
N ASP A 254 14.55 18.81 2.99
CA ASP A 254 14.05 20.03 2.34
C ASP A 254 12.53 20.24 2.53
N ALA A 255 11.95 19.59 3.56
CA ALA A 255 10.53 19.62 3.88
C ALA A 255 9.61 19.12 2.75
N LYS A 256 10.14 18.31 1.83
CA LYS A 256 9.34 17.70 0.76
C LYS A 256 8.81 16.34 1.18
N MET A 257 7.48 16.20 1.15
CA MET A 257 6.83 14.89 1.27
C MET A 257 6.74 14.18 -0.09
N ILE A 258 7.11 12.91 -0.12
CA ILE A 258 7.00 12.01 -1.27
C ILE A 258 6.14 10.82 -0.86
N ILE A 259 5.02 10.61 -1.53
CA ILE A 259 4.18 9.45 -1.23
C ILE A 259 4.77 8.19 -1.86
N ILE A 260 4.94 7.17 -1.02
CA ILE A 260 5.51 5.87 -1.37
C ILE A 260 4.41 4.86 -1.65
N GLU A 261 3.41 4.78 -0.81
CA GLU A 261 2.36 3.76 -0.90
C GLU A 261 1.04 4.27 -0.36
N LEU A 262 -0.05 3.90 -1.01
CA LEU A 262 -1.40 4.08 -0.50
C LEU A 262 -1.89 2.71 -0.07
N ASN A 263 -2.22 2.60 1.21
CA ASN A 263 -2.77 1.41 1.81
C ASN A 263 -4.24 1.63 2.18
N PRO A 264 -5.06 0.59 2.11
CA PRO A 264 -6.43 0.61 2.60
C PRO A 264 -6.51 1.09 4.06
N TRP A 265 -7.61 1.77 4.43
CA TRP A 265 -7.84 2.09 5.84
C TRP A 265 -7.94 0.83 6.71
N ILE A 266 -8.67 -0.16 6.19
CA ILE A 266 -8.87 -1.45 6.84
C ILE A 266 -7.64 -2.35 6.62
N CYS A 267 -7.18 -3.04 7.66
CA CYS A 267 -6.07 -4.01 7.63
C CYS A 267 -4.66 -3.44 7.41
N SER A 268 -4.49 -2.12 7.38
CA SER A 268 -3.16 -1.52 7.45
C SER A 268 -2.53 -1.69 8.84
N GLY A 269 -1.21 -1.84 8.88
CA GLY A 269 -0.50 -1.87 10.15
C GLY A 269 -0.59 -0.52 10.86
N GLY A 270 -0.86 -0.51 12.18
CA GLY A 270 -1.00 0.73 12.96
C GLY A 270 0.33 1.41 13.30
N GLY A 271 1.48 0.76 13.09
CA GLY A 271 2.76 1.29 13.55
C GLY A 271 2.80 1.40 15.07
N LEU A 272 2.97 2.62 15.60
CA LEU A 272 2.88 2.90 17.05
C LEU A 272 1.45 3.22 17.53
N PHE A 273 0.44 3.04 16.67
CA PHE A 273 -0.97 3.12 17.04
C PHE A 273 -1.62 1.75 17.10
N GLU A 274 -2.50 1.58 18.08
CA GLU A 274 -3.40 0.44 18.20
C GLU A 274 -4.79 0.85 17.75
N TRP A 275 -5.29 0.26 16.64
CA TRP A 275 -6.58 0.61 16.04
C TRP A 275 -7.77 0.67 17.02
N GLU A 276 -7.77 -0.21 18.02
CA GLU A 276 -8.85 -0.31 19.02
C GLU A 276 -8.71 0.75 20.12
N MET A 277 -7.49 0.99 20.61
CA MET A 277 -7.22 1.92 21.71
C MET A 277 -7.15 3.37 21.26
N ASP A 278 -6.59 3.61 20.07
CA ASP A 278 -6.32 4.94 19.51
C ASP A 278 -7.39 5.38 18.51
N TYR A 279 -8.55 4.73 18.48
CA TYR A 279 -9.58 5.01 17.47
C TYR A 279 -9.94 6.49 17.43
N LYS A 280 -10.03 7.18 18.57
CA LYS A 280 -10.37 8.60 18.58
C LYS A 280 -9.36 9.48 17.86
N VAL A 281 -8.08 9.15 17.99
CA VAL A 281 -6.99 9.84 17.31
C VAL A 281 -7.03 9.50 15.82
N LEU A 282 -7.05 8.20 15.50
CA LEU A 282 -7.05 7.73 14.11
C LEU A 282 -8.26 8.24 13.31
N TYR A 283 -9.44 8.30 13.91
CA TYR A 283 -10.67 8.78 13.28
C TYR A 283 -10.88 10.31 13.43
N GLY A 284 -9.90 11.05 13.96
CA GLY A 284 -9.97 12.51 14.07
C GLY A 284 -11.08 13.05 14.98
N VAL A 285 -11.50 12.23 15.96
CA VAL A 285 -12.50 12.62 16.99
C VAL A 285 -11.88 13.61 17.98
N GLU A 286 -10.57 13.53 18.20
CA GLU A 286 -9.83 14.37 19.14
C GLU A 286 -8.70 15.13 18.43
N GLY A 287 -8.59 16.44 18.71
CA GLY A 287 -7.34 17.20 18.61
C GLY A 287 -6.77 17.55 17.23
N ASP A 288 -5.50 17.96 17.28
CA ASP A 288 -4.62 18.18 16.14
C ASP A 288 -3.96 16.85 15.70
N VAL A 289 -3.09 16.90 14.69
CA VAL A 289 -2.41 15.69 14.21
C VAL A 289 -1.47 15.15 15.27
N GLU A 290 -1.62 13.87 15.64
CA GLU A 290 -0.71 13.20 16.58
C GLU A 290 0.45 12.51 15.84
N LEU A 291 1.69 12.85 16.20
CA LEU A 291 2.90 12.19 15.70
C LEU A 291 3.49 11.27 16.79
N ARG A 292 3.66 9.98 16.49
CA ARG A 292 4.35 9.01 17.37
C ARG A 292 5.66 8.50 16.78
N LEU A 293 6.74 8.60 17.56
CA LEU A 293 8.07 8.07 17.25
C LEU A 293 8.51 7.06 18.31
N ALA A 294 9.29 6.06 17.91
CA ALA A 294 9.68 4.97 18.81
C ALA A 294 10.73 5.48 19.80
N ASN A 295 10.44 5.35 21.10
CA ASN A 295 11.31 5.76 22.20
C ASN A 295 11.82 7.21 22.12
N MET A 296 10.91 8.18 22.06
CA MET A 296 11.16 9.43 22.77
C MET A 296 10.66 9.24 24.20
N GLU A 297 11.56 8.98 25.14
CA GLU A 297 11.31 9.43 26.51
C GLU A 297 11.19 10.96 26.40
N VAL A 298 9.96 11.46 26.42
CA VAL A 298 9.70 12.90 26.54
C VAL A 298 10.23 13.27 27.93
N MET A 299 11.47 13.74 28.00
CA MET A 299 12.04 14.35 29.21
C MET A 299 11.32 15.66 29.54
#